data_AF-A0A7S2GKC2-F1
#
_entry.id   AF-A0A7S2GKC2-F1
#
_cell.length_a   1.000
_cell.length_b   1.000
_cell.length_c   1.000
_cell.angle_alpha   90.00
_cell.angle_beta   90.00
_cell.angle_gamma   90.00
#
_symmetry.space_group_name_H-M   'P 1'
#
loop_
_entity.id
_entity.type
_entity.pdbx_description
1 polymer ?
#
loop_
_entity_poly.entity_id
_entity_poly.type
_entity_poly.pdbx_seq_one_letter_code
_entity_poly.pdbx_strand_id
1 'polypeptide(L)'
;CLQTMVDMVTKQGRYAALPEVQKQQMRAVLLQWLQSKGGPQTDEPISVKNKFAQLLVAVIRVDYPQSWPQIFGHILASLQNGPVSIDVFLRVMNALNEDVVVHEESNGYDSEVATRVKDGMRDGCLRQIADAWLSILRLHESAPALCTACLATVQLFVSWIPIGLVANPAWLNVLQPFLSMPEQHDGACLVLTEIIIKRMDAS
;
A
#
# COMPACT_ATOMS: atom_id res chain seq x y z
N CYS A 1 5.94 -23.10 4.01
CA CYS A 1 4.65 -22.60 4.55
C CYS A 1 4.64 -21.06 4.55
N LEU A 2 3.98 -20.37 3.61
CA LEU A 2 4.07 -18.91 3.36
C LEU A 2 5.44 -18.39 2.91
N GLN A 3 6.52 -18.54 3.69
CA GLN A 3 7.87 -18.09 3.26
C GLN A 3 8.30 -18.76 1.94
N THR A 4 8.07 -20.07 1.83
CA THR A 4 8.33 -20.83 0.60
C THR A 4 7.49 -20.33 -0.58
N MET A 5 6.26 -19.88 -0.34
CA MET A 5 5.41 -19.31 -1.40
C MET A 5 5.92 -17.94 -1.81
N VAL A 6 6.26 -17.08 -0.84
CA VAL A 6 6.92 -15.79 -1.10
C VAL A 6 8.17 -16.01 -1.93
N ASP A 7 9.10 -16.89 -1.50
CA ASP A 7 10.34 -17.17 -2.25
C ASP A 7 10.08 -17.78 -3.63
N MET A 8 9.04 -18.61 -3.79
CA MET A 8 8.65 -19.16 -5.08
C MET A 8 8.14 -18.08 -6.05
N VAL A 9 7.41 -17.09 -5.54
CA VAL A 9 6.91 -15.96 -6.34
C VAL A 9 8.03 -14.95 -6.60
N THR A 10 8.79 -14.55 -5.59
CA THR A 10 9.77 -13.44 -5.65
C THR A 10 11.13 -13.85 -6.20
N LYS A 11 11.69 -15.00 -5.78
CA LYS A 11 13.09 -15.37 -6.09
C LYS A 11 13.25 -16.33 -7.25
N GLN A 12 12.23 -17.14 -7.53
CA GLN A 12 12.35 -18.20 -8.55
C GLN A 12 11.63 -17.87 -9.87
N GLY A 13 10.89 -16.75 -9.95
CA GLY A 13 10.10 -16.38 -11.14
C GLY A 13 9.03 -17.42 -11.53
N ARG A 14 8.78 -18.44 -10.69
CA ARG A 14 7.94 -19.59 -11.04
C ARG A 14 6.48 -19.19 -11.18
N TYR A 15 6.05 -18.16 -10.42
CA TYR A 15 4.71 -17.60 -10.54
C TYR A 15 4.41 -17.15 -11.97
N ALA A 16 5.33 -16.42 -12.61
CA ALA A 16 5.15 -15.92 -13.97
C ALA A 16 4.97 -17.07 -14.99
N ALA A 17 5.63 -18.20 -14.76
CA ALA A 17 5.56 -19.41 -15.59
C ALA A 17 4.33 -20.30 -15.31
N LEU A 18 3.53 -20.02 -14.27
CA LEU A 18 2.34 -20.83 -13.98
C LEU A 18 1.26 -20.67 -15.08
N PRO A 19 0.49 -21.73 -15.37
CA PRO A 19 -0.72 -21.62 -16.18
C PRO A 19 -1.71 -20.61 -15.59
N GLU A 20 -2.45 -19.91 -16.45
CA GLU A 20 -3.38 -18.84 -16.01
C GLU A 20 -4.43 -19.34 -15.02
N VAL A 21 -4.90 -20.59 -15.16
CA VAL A 21 -5.84 -21.21 -14.22
C VAL A 21 -5.27 -21.27 -12.80
N GLN A 22 -3.98 -21.59 -12.65
CA GLN A 22 -3.33 -21.65 -11.34
C GLN A 22 -3.09 -20.25 -10.77
N LYS A 23 -2.75 -19.27 -11.62
CA LYS A 23 -2.66 -17.86 -11.20
C LYS A 23 -4.00 -17.36 -10.67
N GLN A 24 -5.10 -17.62 -11.39
CA GLN A 24 -6.45 -17.27 -10.95
C GLN A 24 -6.82 -17.90 -9.61
N GLN A 25 -6.46 -19.17 -9.39
CA GLN A 25 -6.66 -19.83 -8.10
C GLN A 25 -5.86 -19.17 -6.98
N MET A 26 -4.60 -18.81 -7.22
CA MET A 26 -3.77 -18.08 -6.24
C MET A 26 -4.36 -16.71 -5.92
N ARG A 27 -4.77 -15.95 -6.94
CA ARG A 27 -5.46 -14.65 -6.77
C ARG A 27 -6.72 -14.81 -5.92
N ALA A 28 -7.54 -15.83 -6.19
CA ALA A 28 -8.76 -16.10 -5.42
C ALA A 28 -8.47 -16.42 -3.95
N VAL A 29 -7.45 -17.24 -3.66
CA VAL A 29 -7.02 -17.56 -2.29
C VAL A 29 -6.52 -16.31 -1.55
N LEU A 30 -5.74 -15.46 -2.22
CA LEU A 30 -5.27 -14.20 -1.64
C LEU A 30 -6.43 -13.25 -1.30
N LEU A 31 -7.41 -13.12 -2.19
CA LEU A 31 -8.62 -12.32 -1.94
C LEU A 31 -9.44 -12.91 -0.80
N GLN A 32 -9.59 -14.24 -0.75
CA GLN A 32 -10.31 -14.90 0.34
C GLN A 32 -9.63 -14.64 1.68
N TRP A 33 -8.30 -14.68 1.73
CA TRP A 33 -7.55 -14.36 2.95
C TRP A 33 -7.76 -12.90 3.36
N LEU A 34 -7.66 -11.97 2.40
CA LEU A 34 -7.90 -10.55 2.63
C LEU A 34 -9.29 -10.27 3.22
N GLN A 35 -10.32 -10.96 2.73
CA GLN A 35 -11.70 -10.79 3.22
C GLN A 35 -11.94 -11.48 4.57
N SER A 36 -11.42 -12.69 4.76
CA SER A 36 -11.69 -13.51 5.95
C SER A 36 -10.85 -13.13 7.16
N LYS A 37 -9.60 -12.69 6.95
CA LYS A 37 -8.62 -12.42 8.01
C LYS A 37 -8.33 -10.94 8.22
N GLY A 38 -8.97 -10.04 7.48
CA GLY A 38 -8.99 -8.60 7.74
C GLY A 38 -10.11 -8.15 8.71
N GLY A 39 -10.98 -9.07 9.14
CA GLY A 39 -12.09 -8.77 10.04
C GLY A 39 -11.69 -8.43 11.48
N PRO A 40 -12.65 -7.99 12.33
CA PRO A 40 -12.39 -7.46 13.68
C PRO A 40 -11.82 -8.48 14.68
N GLN A 41 -11.79 -9.78 14.34
CA GLN A 41 -11.50 -10.89 15.27
C GLN A 41 -10.23 -11.69 14.92
N THR A 42 -9.36 -11.17 14.07
CA THR A 42 -8.20 -11.93 13.61
C THR A 42 -7.02 -11.82 14.59
N ASP A 43 -6.64 -12.96 15.19
CA ASP A 43 -5.47 -13.11 16.07
C ASP A 43 -4.21 -13.50 15.29
N GLU A 44 -4.14 -13.13 14.00
CA GLU A 44 -3.02 -13.50 13.15
C GLU A 44 -1.75 -12.76 13.59
N PRO A 45 -0.63 -13.48 13.80
CA PRO A 45 0.62 -12.86 14.18
C PRO A 45 1.07 -11.79 13.18
N ILE A 46 1.77 -10.76 13.68
CA ILE A 46 2.34 -9.68 12.86
C ILE A 46 3.18 -10.24 11.69
N SER A 47 3.92 -11.32 11.93
CA SER A 47 4.74 -11.99 10.92
C SER A 47 3.91 -12.60 9.78
N VAL A 48 2.70 -13.09 10.05
CA VAL A 48 1.79 -13.65 9.04
C VAL A 48 1.24 -12.52 8.17
N LYS A 49 0.80 -11.41 8.79
CA LYS A 49 0.31 -10.24 8.06
C LYS A 49 1.37 -9.63 7.14
N ASN A 50 2.62 -9.52 7.63
CA ASN A 50 3.75 -9.07 6.82
C ASN A 50 4.04 -9.99 5.64
N LYS A 51 4.08 -11.32 5.88
CA LYS A 51 4.32 -12.29 4.80
C LYS A 51 3.19 -12.32 3.77
N PHE A 52 1.96 -12.13 4.22
CA PHE A 52 0.83 -11.97 3.31
C PHE A 52 0.99 -10.72 2.44
N ALA A 53 1.32 -9.57 3.05
CA ALA A 53 1.55 -8.33 2.31
C ALA A 53 2.65 -8.48 1.25
N GLN A 54 3.79 -9.09 1.62
CA GLN A 54 4.88 -9.40 0.70
C GLN A 54 4.43 -10.34 -0.43
N LEU A 55 3.70 -11.41 -0.11
CA LEU A 55 3.19 -12.34 -1.12
C LEU A 55 2.23 -11.65 -2.09
N LEU A 56 1.33 -10.81 -1.58
CA LEU A 56 0.36 -10.08 -2.40
C LEU A 56 1.07 -9.09 -3.33
N VAL A 57 2.04 -8.34 -2.82
CA VAL A 57 2.86 -7.41 -3.61
C VAL A 57 3.65 -8.16 -4.69
N ALA A 58 4.24 -9.32 -4.36
CA ALA A 58 4.95 -10.14 -5.32
C ALA A 58 4.04 -10.59 -6.49
N VAL A 59 2.76 -10.89 -6.22
CA VAL A 59 1.78 -11.19 -7.27
C VAL A 59 1.37 -9.94 -8.06
N ILE A 60 1.15 -8.79 -7.38
CA ILE A 60 0.87 -7.50 -8.01
C ILE A 60 1.97 -7.13 -9.01
N ARG A 61 3.25 -7.32 -8.63
CA ARG A 61 4.39 -7.05 -9.52
C ARG A 61 4.33 -7.83 -10.83
N VAL A 62 3.71 -9.01 -10.87
CA VAL A 62 3.62 -9.81 -12.09
C VAL A 62 2.35 -9.51 -12.87
N ASP A 63 1.22 -9.38 -12.18
CA ASP A 63 -0.10 -9.39 -12.82
C ASP A 63 -0.75 -8.01 -12.99
N TYR A 64 -0.32 -7.00 -12.23
CA TYR A 64 -0.85 -5.65 -12.33
C TYR A 64 -0.06 -4.80 -13.33
N PRO A 65 -0.72 -3.97 -14.15
CA PRO A 65 -2.18 -3.76 -14.23
C PRO A 65 -2.94 -4.69 -15.18
N GLN A 66 -2.28 -5.43 -16.08
CA GLN A 66 -2.94 -6.06 -17.23
C GLN A 66 -3.82 -7.26 -16.86
N SER A 67 -3.28 -8.21 -16.10
CA SER A 67 -3.95 -9.48 -15.78
C SER A 67 -4.83 -9.38 -14.54
N TRP A 68 -4.58 -8.41 -13.67
CA TRP A 68 -5.35 -8.21 -12.44
C TRP A 68 -5.63 -6.73 -12.11
N PRO A 69 -6.34 -6.00 -12.97
CA PRO A 69 -6.55 -4.55 -12.81
C PRO A 69 -7.33 -4.17 -11.54
N GLN A 70 -8.20 -5.05 -11.04
CA GLN A 70 -9.12 -4.75 -9.94
C GLN A 70 -8.53 -4.95 -8.53
N ILE A 71 -7.26 -5.37 -8.42
CA ILE A 71 -6.67 -5.73 -7.12
C ILE A 71 -6.75 -4.61 -6.08
N PHE A 72 -6.41 -3.37 -6.44
CA PHE A 72 -6.49 -2.25 -5.50
C PHE A 72 -7.91 -1.95 -5.08
N GLY A 73 -8.90 -2.12 -5.97
CA GLY A 73 -10.32 -2.02 -5.61
C GLY A 73 -10.73 -3.05 -4.56
N HIS A 74 -10.26 -4.30 -4.67
CA HIS A 74 -10.51 -5.33 -3.66
C HIS A 74 -9.81 -5.04 -2.33
N ILE A 75 -8.58 -4.51 -2.36
CA ILE A 75 -7.84 -4.07 -1.17
C ILE A 75 -8.61 -2.95 -0.46
N LEU A 76 -9.04 -1.92 -1.19
CA LEU A 76 -9.81 -0.81 -0.63
C LEU A 76 -11.17 -1.26 -0.08
N ALA A 77 -11.85 -2.18 -0.78
CA ALA A 77 -13.11 -2.75 -0.29
C ALA A 77 -12.94 -3.54 1.02
N SER A 78 -11.75 -4.05 1.32
CA SER A 78 -11.51 -4.79 2.57
C SER A 78 -11.46 -3.88 3.81
N LEU A 79 -11.23 -2.57 3.64
CA LEU A 79 -11.10 -1.61 4.75
C LEU A 79 -12.36 -1.54 5.63
N GLN A 80 -13.54 -1.80 5.05
CA GLN A 80 -14.81 -1.84 5.77
C GLN A 80 -14.87 -2.96 6.83
N ASN A 81 -13.97 -3.94 6.78
CA ASN A 81 -13.94 -5.05 7.73
C ASN A 81 -13.30 -4.66 9.08
N GLY A 82 -12.77 -3.43 9.21
CA GLY A 82 -12.33 -2.85 10.48
C GLY A 82 -10.82 -2.61 10.59
N PRO A 83 -10.33 -2.27 11.80
CA PRO A 83 -8.95 -1.82 12.01
C PRO A 83 -7.86 -2.80 11.57
N VAL A 84 -8.14 -4.11 11.60
CA VAL A 84 -7.13 -5.10 11.20
C VAL A 84 -6.97 -5.14 9.67
N SER A 85 -8.04 -5.02 8.90
CA SER A 85 -7.96 -4.81 7.45
C SER A 85 -7.17 -3.55 7.10
N ILE A 86 -7.35 -2.48 7.88
CA ILE A 86 -6.59 -1.24 7.68
C ILE A 86 -5.10 -1.47 7.94
N ASP A 87 -4.73 -2.17 9.03
CA ASP A 87 -3.34 -2.56 9.29
C ASP A 87 -2.75 -3.41 8.15
N VAL A 88 -3.51 -4.38 7.62
CA VAL A 88 -3.07 -5.18 6.46
C VAL A 88 -2.89 -4.31 5.22
N PHE A 89 -3.82 -3.40 4.95
CA PHE A 89 -3.71 -2.45 3.83
C PHE A 89 -2.44 -1.60 3.92
N LEU A 90 -2.17 -0.99 5.08
CA LEU A 90 -0.97 -0.19 5.28
C LEU A 90 0.31 -1.02 5.11
N ARG A 91 0.32 -2.28 5.58
CA ARG A 91 1.44 -3.21 5.33
C ARG A 91 1.63 -3.53 3.85
N VAL A 92 0.54 -3.72 3.10
CA VAL A 92 0.60 -3.92 1.64
C VAL A 92 1.17 -2.69 0.95
N MET A 93 0.76 -1.48 1.35
CA MET A 93 1.32 -0.24 0.80
C MET A 93 2.81 -0.08 1.13
N ASN A 94 3.23 -0.40 2.35
CA ASN A 94 4.65 -0.34 2.73
C ASN A 94 5.49 -1.39 1.98
N ALA A 95 5.00 -2.62 1.87
CA ALA A 95 5.66 -3.66 1.08
C ALA A 95 5.74 -3.28 -0.41
N LEU A 96 4.72 -2.60 -0.95
CA LEU A 96 4.73 -2.07 -2.30
C LEU A 96 5.79 -0.98 -2.45
N ASN A 97 5.90 -0.06 -1.48
CA ASN A 97 6.95 0.95 -1.50
C ASN A 97 8.35 0.31 -1.49
N GLU A 98 8.59 -0.65 -0.61
CA GLU A 98 9.85 -1.39 -0.55
C GLU A 98 10.15 -2.05 -1.89
N ASP A 99 9.25 -2.87 -2.43
CA ASP A 99 9.51 -3.69 -3.62
C ASP A 99 9.42 -2.95 -4.97
N VAL A 100 8.70 -1.83 -5.04
CA VAL A 100 8.41 -1.12 -6.31
C VAL A 100 9.02 0.28 -6.33
N VAL A 101 9.02 1.00 -5.22
CA VAL A 101 9.52 2.39 -5.20
C VAL A 101 11.02 2.41 -4.96
N VAL A 102 11.51 1.67 -3.95
CA VAL A 102 12.94 1.63 -3.60
C VAL A 102 13.75 0.81 -4.60
N HIS A 103 13.22 -0.33 -5.08
CA HIS A 103 13.95 -1.17 -6.04
C HIS A 103 13.99 -0.61 -7.48
N GLU A 104 13.26 0.47 -7.80
CA GLU A 104 13.38 1.15 -9.10
C GLU A 104 14.80 1.66 -9.36
N GLU A 105 15.56 1.96 -8.30
CA GLU A 105 16.96 2.41 -8.36
C GLU A 105 17.93 1.33 -8.86
N SER A 106 17.46 0.10 -9.09
CA SER A 106 18.24 -0.99 -9.68
C SER A 106 18.15 -0.97 -11.21
N ASN A 107 19.32 -1.00 -11.89
CA ASN A 107 19.38 -1.02 -13.35
C ASN A 107 18.88 -2.37 -13.89
N GLY A 108 17.79 -2.37 -14.69
CA GLY A 108 17.32 -3.54 -15.45
C GLY A 108 15.82 -3.84 -15.33
N TYR A 109 15.47 -5.13 -15.30
CA TYR A 109 14.09 -5.66 -15.31
C TYR A 109 13.22 -5.12 -14.16
N ASP A 110 13.79 -4.96 -12.98
CA ASP A 110 13.04 -4.48 -11.80
C ASP A 110 12.57 -3.03 -11.97
N SER A 111 13.32 -2.20 -12.72
CA SER A 111 12.93 -0.82 -13.05
C SER A 111 11.73 -0.76 -14.01
N GLU A 112 11.68 -1.63 -15.03
CA GLU A 112 10.53 -1.70 -15.95
C GLU A 112 9.25 -2.16 -15.25
N VAL A 113 9.37 -3.17 -14.37
CA VAL A 113 8.26 -3.65 -13.55
C VAL A 113 7.77 -2.54 -12.62
N ALA A 114 8.70 -1.82 -11.99
CA ALA A 114 8.36 -0.72 -11.10
C ALA A 114 7.62 0.40 -11.82
N THR A 115 8.14 0.84 -12.96
CA THR A 115 7.51 1.86 -13.82
C THR A 115 6.08 1.44 -14.20
N ARG A 116 5.91 0.21 -14.70
CA ARG A 116 4.60 -0.31 -15.10
C ARG A 116 3.59 -0.31 -13.95
N VAL A 117 3.99 -0.75 -12.76
CA VAL A 117 3.09 -0.78 -11.60
C VAL A 117 2.74 0.65 -11.17
N LYS A 118 3.72 1.55 -11.08
CA LYS A 118 3.50 2.97 -10.72
C LYS A 118 2.55 3.66 -11.70
N ASP A 119 2.72 3.45 -13.00
CA ASP A 119 1.86 4.04 -14.03
C ASP A 119 0.45 3.46 -13.98
N GLY A 120 0.30 2.15 -13.83
CA GLY A 120 -1.02 1.54 -13.62
C GLY A 120 -1.73 2.14 -12.40
N MET A 121 -1.01 2.39 -11.31
CA MET A 121 -1.58 3.00 -10.11
C MET A 121 -2.00 4.46 -10.35
N ARG A 122 -1.17 5.24 -11.05
CA ARG A 122 -1.48 6.63 -11.43
C ARG A 122 -2.76 6.72 -12.24
N ASP A 123 -2.97 5.78 -13.15
CA ASP A 123 -4.14 5.77 -14.02
C ASP A 123 -5.41 5.24 -13.32
N GLY A 124 -5.25 4.32 -12.36
CA GLY A 124 -6.37 3.53 -11.86
C GLY A 124 -6.83 3.79 -10.42
N CYS A 125 -5.90 3.92 -9.47
CA CYS A 125 -6.24 3.72 -8.05
C CYS A 125 -5.69 4.76 -7.07
N LEU A 126 -4.68 5.57 -7.44
CA LEU A 126 -4.04 6.49 -6.49
C LEU A 126 -5.01 7.47 -5.83
N ARG A 127 -6.03 7.95 -6.55
CA ARG A 127 -7.04 8.84 -5.97
C ARG A 127 -7.80 8.16 -4.82
N GLN A 128 -8.27 6.94 -5.04
CA GLN A 128 -9.01 6.18 -4.03
C GLN A 128 -8.11 5.78 -2.85
N ILE A 129 -6.83 5.49 -3.12
CA ILE A 129 -5.83 5.22 -2.08
C ILE A 129 -5.59 6.47 -1.21
N ALA A 130 -5.45 7.66 -1.82
CA ALA A 130 -5.31 8.91 -1.08
C ALA A 130 -6.56 9.24 -0.25
N ASP A 131 -7.75 9.03 -0.81
CA ASP A 131 -9.02 9.20 -0.09
C ASP A 131 -9.14 8.22 1.08
N ALA A 132 -8.63 6.99 0.94
CA ALA A 132 -8.59 6.00 2.00
C ALA A 132 -7.66 6.40 3.14
N TRP A 133 -6.42 6.86 2.85
CA TRP A 133 -5.52 7.36 3.90
C TRP A 133 -6.13 8.53 4.67
N LEU A 134 -6.72 9.48 3.94
CA LEU A 134 -7.37 10.63 4.54
C LEU A 134 -8.58 10.21 5.41
N SER A 135 -9.36 9.23 4.96
CA SER A 135 -10.47 8.67 5.76
C SER A 135 -9.96 7.94 7.01
N ILE A 136 -8.87 7.19 6.88
CA ILE A 136 -8.23 6.51 8.00
C ILE A 136 -7.82 7.52 9.08
N LEU A 137 -7.11 8.59 8.69
CA LEU A 137 -6.65 9.62 9.61
C LEU A 137 -7.82 10.34 10.32
N ARG A 138 -8.95 10.56 9.64
CA ARG A 138 -10.14 11.22 10.22
C ARG A 138 -10.95 10.31 11.15
N LEU A 139 -11.15 9.06 10.75
CA LEU A 139 -12.07 8.15 11.43
C LEU A 139 -11.42 7.42 12.60
N HIS A 140 -10.09 7.40 12.65
CA HIS A 140 -9.32 6.66 13.65
C HIS A 140 -8.39 7.55 14.48
N GLU A 141 -8.72 8.82 14.66
CA GLU A 141 -7.96 9.75 15.53
C GLU A 141 -7.76 9.20 16.96
N SER A 142 -8.69 8.38 17.45
CA SER A 142 -8.60 7.70 18.75
C SER A 142 -7.78 6.41 18.74
N ALA A 143 -7.15 6.04 17.62
CA ALA A 143 -6.28 4.87 17.48
C ALA A 143 -4.87 5.32 17.04
N PRO A 144 -4.06 5.83 18.00
CA PRO A 144 -2.78 6.50 17.73
C PRO A 144 -1.82 5.70 16.84
N ALA A 145 -1.65 4.41 17.13
CA ALA A 145 -0.75 3.53 16.38
C ALA A 145 -1.14 3.38 14.90
N LEU A 146 -2.44 3.40 14.61
CA LEU A 146 -2.96 3.25 13.25
C LEU A 146 -2.80 4.56 12.46
N CYS A 147 -3.03 5.72 13.10
CA CYS A 147 -2.70 7.02 12.53
C CYS A 147 -1.20 7.17 12.26
N THR A 148 -0.34 6.79 13.21
CA THR A 148 1.12 6.82 13.03
C THR A 148 1.56 5.93 11.87
N ALA A 149 1.03 4.70 11.78
CA ALA A 149 1.30 3.82 10.65
C ALA A 149 0.83 4.43 9.32
N CYS A 150 -0.35 5.06 9.30
CA CYS A 150 -0.89 5.70 8.10
C CYS A 150 -0.04 6.90 7.66
N LEU A 151 0.38 7.77 8.58
CA LEU A 151 1.25 8.92 8.29
C LEU A 151 2.59 8.45 7.71
N ALA A 152 3.21 7.43 8.33
CA ALA A 152 4.44 6.83 7.83
C ALA A 152 4.26 6.26 6.42
N THR A 153 3.16 5.55 6.15
CA THR A 153 2.86 5.06 4.80
C THR A 153 2.67 6.20 3.80
N VAL A 154 1.89 7.23 4.13
CA VAL A 154 1.65 8.38 3.23
C VAL A 154 2.95 9.04 2.83
N GLN A 155 3.84 9.29 3.79
CA GLN A 155 5.14 9.93 3.56
C GLN A 155 5.91 9.24 2.41
N LEU A 156 5.97 7.90 2.42
CA LEU A 156 6.70 7.12 1.42
C LEU A 156 6.19 7.32 -0.02
N PHE A 157 4.92 7.69 -0.18
CA PHE A 157 4.28 7.80 -1.49
C PHE A 157 4.35 9.21 -2.07
N VAL A 158 4.48 10.25 -1.24
CA VAL A 158 4.37 11.65 -1.68
C VAL A 158 5.30 11.95 -2.84
N SER A 159 6.55 11.46 -2.81
CA SER A 159 7.59 11.74 -3.81
C SER A 159 7.21 11.40 -5.25
N TRP A 160 6.35 10.40 -5.51
CA TRP A 160 6.08 9.93 -6.89
C TRP A 160 4.61 10.00 -7.35
N ILE A 161 3.65 10.22 -6.45
CA ILE A 161 2.22 10.36 -6.79
C ILE A 161 1.87 11.77 -7.31
N PRO A 162 0.77 11.99 -8.06
CA PRO A 162 0.36 13.34 -8.44
C PRO A 162 0.17 14.25 -7.23
N ILE A 163 0.87 15.40 -7.19
CA ILE A 163 0.92 16.27 -6.00
C ILE A 163 -0.46 16.77 -5.57
N GLY A 164 -1.39 16.98 -6.50
CA GLY A 164 -2.76 17.43 -6.21
C GLY A 164 -3.58 16.45 -5.36
N LEU A 165 -3.17 15.17 -5.26
CA LEU A 165 -3.84 14.18 -4.41
C LEU A 165 -3.61 14.43 -2.92
N VAL A 166 -2.47 15.04 -2.55
CA VAL A 166 -2.05 15.27 -1.15
C VAL A 166 -1.84 16.74 -0.81
N ALA A 167 -1.49 17.59 -1.78
CA ALA A 167 -1.34 19.03 -1.61
C ALA A 167 -2.66 19.77 -1.85
N ASN A 168 -3.68 19.48 -1.03
CA ASN A 168 -4.98 20.12 -1.12
C ASN A 168 -5.55 20.43 0.28
N PRO A 169 -6.59 21.30 0.39
CA PRO A 169 -7.11 21.72 1.69
C PRO A 169 -7.62 20.58 2.57
N ALA A 170 -8.13 19.50 1.98
CA ALA A 170 -8.67 18.37 2.73
C ALA A 170 -7.57 17.66 3.54
N TRP A 171 -6.35 17.58 2.99
CA TRP A 171 -5.17 17.02 3.67
C TRP A 171 -4.60 17.97 4.71
N LEU A 172 -4.48 19.27 4.41
CA LEU A 172 -4.00 20.25 5.37
C LEU A 172 -4.88 20.27 6.64
N ASN A 173 -6.19 20.24 6.47
CA ASN A 173 -7.15 20.19 7.58
C ASN A 173 -7.02 18.91 8.41
N VAL A 174 -6.65 17.79 7.79
CA VAL A 174 -6.46 16.51 8.49
C VAL A 174 -5.13 16.44 9.21
N LEU A 175 -4.07 17.03 8.64
CA LEU A 175 -2.74 17.01 9.26
C LEU A 175 -2.64 18.00 10.42
N GLN A 176 -3.39 19.11 10.38
CA GLN A 176 -3.30 20.19 11.38
C GLN A 176 -3.44 19.70 12.83
N PRO A 177 -4.44 18.88 13.21
CA PRO A 177 -4.55 18.38 14.58
C PRO A 177 -3.35 17.54 15.02
N PHE A 178 -2.79 16.71 14.12
CA PHE A 178 -1.65 15.84 14.42
C PHE A 178 -0.37 16.62 14.71
N LEU A 179 -0.23 17.86 14.22
CA LEU A 179 0.88 18.76 14.57
C LEU A 179 0.86 19.20 16.04
N SER A 180 -0.21 18.94 16.79
CA SER A 180 -0.29 19.21 18.22
C SER A 180 -0.30 17.94 19.08
N MET A 181 -0.24 16.75 18.46
CA MET A 181 -0.30 15.46 19.14
C MET A 181 1.10 14.83 19.23
N PRO A 182 1.66 14.60 20.43
CA PRO A 182 3.05 14.14 20.58
C PRO A 182 3.41 12.86 19.83
N GLU A 183 2.50 11.88 19.74
CA GLU A 183 2.76 10.59 19.08
C GLU A 183 2.72 10.65 17.55
N GLN A 184 2.00 11.62 16.98
CA GLN A 184 1.79 11.76 15.53
C GLN A 184 2.53 12.97 14.94
N HIS A 185 2.99 13.89 15.79
CA HIS A 185 3.64 15.14 15.42
C HIS A 185 4.71 14.93 14.35
N ASP A 186 5.67 14.04 14.62
CA ASP A 186 6.80 13.82 13.72
C ASP A 186 6.34 13.24 12.38
N GLY A 187 5.38 12.30 12.40
CA GLY A 187 4.79 11.74 11.18
C GLY A 187 4.08 12.79 10.33
N ALA A 188 3.30 13.68 10.96
CA ALA A 188 2.61 14.77 10.26
C ALA A 188 3.61 15.78 9.67
N CYS A 189 4.65 16.14 10.43
CA CYS A 189 5.72 17.02 9.96
C CYS A 189 6.47 16.42 8.76
N LEU A 190 6.76 15.12 8.78
CA LEU A 190 7.42 14.43 7.65
C LEU A 190 6.55 14.46 6.40
N VAL A 191 5.25 14.14 6.52
CA VAL A 191 4.31 14.22 5.39
C VAL A 191 4.26 15.64 4.79
N LEU A 192 4.15 16.67 5.63
CA LEU A 192 4.16 18.06 5.17
C LEU A 192 5.48 18.44 4.49
N THR A 193 6.60 17.98 5.04
CA THR A 193 7.94 18.23 4.49
C THR A 193 8.05 17.67 3.08
N GLU A 194 7.64 16.41 2.86
CA GLU A 194 7.63 15.79 1.53
C GLU A 194 6.72 16.54 0.55
N ILE A 195 5.55 17.00 1.02
CA ILE A 195 4.63 17.79 0.19
C ILE A 195 5.28 19.11 -0.25
N ILE A 196 5.97 19.79 0.67
CA ILE A 196 6.66 21.05 0.39
C ILE A 196 7.80 20.83 -0.60
N ILE A 197 8.69 19.86 -0.33
CA ILE A 197 9.83 19.52 -1.21
C ILE A 197 9.32 19.26 -2.62
N LYS A 198 8.35 18.37 -2.78
CA LYS A 198 7.81 18.04 -4.09
C LYS A 198 7.14 19.21 -4.80
N ARG A 199 6.47 20.09 -4.06
CA ARG A 199 5.85 21.29 -4.65
C ARG A 199 6.91 22.27 -5.14
N MET A 200 8.03 22.42 -4.41
CA MET A 200 9.15 23.26 -4.82
C MET A 200 9.83 22.72 -6.08
N ASP A 201 10.00 21.41 -6.20
CA ASP A 201 10.59 20.81 -7.41
C ASP A 201 9.69 20.93 -8.65
N ALA A 202 8.38 21.13 -8.46
CA ALA A 202 7.40 21.26 -9.53
C ALA A 202 7.16 22.71 -10.00
N SER A 203 7.79 23.71 -9.36
CA SER A 203 7.66 25.14 -9.67
C SER A 203 8.87 25.70 -10.40
#